data_AF-A0A842YDD2-F1
#
_entry.id   AF-A0A842YDD2-F1
#
_cell.length_a   1.000
_cell.length_b   1.000
_cell.length_c   1.000
_cell.angle_alpha   90.00
_cell.angle_beta   90.00
_cell.angle_gamma   90.00
#
_symmetry.space_group_name_H-M   'P 1'
#
loop_
_entity.id
_entity.type
_entity.pdbx_description
1 polymer ?
#
loop_
_entity_poly.entity_id
_entity_poly.type
_entity_poly.pdbx_seq_one_letter_code
_entity_poly.pdbx_strand_id
1 'polypeptide(L)'
;MVQKRADWPNTDDYAIAVATKVAPYGAYVQLPEYGDKEGFIHISEISSTWVRNIRNHIHENQRVVVKVLKVDEEKMHIDCSLRRVSNESKRVKNNEWKRAQKAEKLLELVAKENDMTIEQVYEKIGWAIEDVFGEIYTGLE
;
A
#
# COMPACT_ATOMS: atom_id res chain seq x y z
N MET A 1 9.39 6.16 -2.13
CA MET A 1 8.32 5.26 -1.67
C MET A 1 7.27 5.28 -2.74
N VAL A 2 6.83 4.10 -3.21
CA VAL A 2 5.87 3.99 -4.32
C VAL A 2 4.66 4.87 -4.02
N GLN A 3 4.47 5.91 -4.82
CA GLN A 3 3.41 6.88 -4.62
C GLN A 3 2.35 6.68 -5.70
N LYS A 4 1.09 6.45 -5.29
CA LYS A 4 -0.04 6.45 -6.23
C LYS A 4 -0.54 7.87 -6.47
N ARG A 5 -1.13 8.10 -7.66
CA ARG A 5 -1.75 9.38 -8.04
C ARG A 5 -2.93 9.76 -7.14
N ALA A 6 -3.69 8.76 -6.72
CA ALA A 6 -4.81 8.96 -5.83
C ALA A 6 -4.31 9.14 -4.40
N ASP A 7 -4.70 10.22 -3.76
CA ASP A 7 -4.43 10.43 -2.33
C ASP A 7 -5.05 9.31 -1.49
N TRP A 8 -6.28 8.89 -1.80
CA TRP A 8 -7.00 7.87 -1.03
C TRP A 8 -7.23 6.59 -1.83
N PRO A 9 -7.15 5.41 -1.19
CA PRO A 9 -7.60 4.17 -1.82
C PRO A 9 -9.11 4.18 -2.04
N ASN A 10 -9.60 3.37 -2.98
CA ASN A 10 -11.03 3.13 -3.06
C ASN A 10 -11.46 2.04 -2.07
N THR A 11 -12.76 2.01 -1.79
CA THR A 11 -13.35 0.89 -1.05
C THR A 11 -13.19 -0.40 -1.86
N ASP A 12 -12.94 -1.52 -1.19
CA ASP A 12 -12.63 -2.84 -1.76
C ASP A 12 -11.23 -3.00 -2.40
N ASP A 13 -10.41 -1.94 -2.48
CA ASP A 13 -9.04 -2.04 -3.00
C ASP A 13 -8.11 -2.85 -2.11
N TYR A 14 -7.07 -3.42 -2.73
CA TYR A 14 -5.97 -4.07 -2.02
C TYR A 14 -4.77 -3.13 -1.92
N ALA A 15 -4.28 -2.93 -0.70
CA ALA A 15 -3.15 -2.07 -0.40
C ALA A 15 -2.09 -2.80 0.43
N ILE A 16 -0.85 -2.37 0.28
CA ILE A 16 0.24 -2.71 1.17
C ILE A 16 0.13 -1.81 2.40
N ALA A 17 0.14 -2.44 3.57
CA ALA A 17 0.14 -1.74 4.84
C ALA A 17 1.29 -2.24 5.72
N VAL A 18 1.84 -1.36 6.54
CA VAL A 18 2.89 -1.65 7.52
C VAL A 18 2.32 -1.43 8.90
N ALA A 19 2.35 -2.45 9.75
CA ALA A 19 1.85 -2.31 11.12
C ALA A 19 2.75 -1.41 11.94
N THR A 20 2.20 -0.32 12.49
CA THR A 20 2.93 0.60 13.35
C THR A 20 2.77 0.26 14.82
N LYS A 21 1.56 -0.16 15.22
CA LYS A 21 1.23 -0.47 16.61
C LYS A 21 0.18 -1.55 16.70
N VAL A 22 0.41 -2.54 17.56
CA VAL A 22 -0.52 -3.65 17.79
C VAL A 22 -1.16 -3.54 19.18
N ALA A 23 -2.49 -3.36 19.21
CA ALA A 23 -3.29 -3.25 20.42
C ALA A 23 -4.18 -4.51 20.62
N PRO A 24 -4.69 -4.79 21.84
CA PRO A 24 -5.52 -5.98 22.07
C PRO A 24 -6.81 -6.04 21.24
N TYR A 25 -7.33 -4.88 20.81
CA TYR A 25 -8.57 -4.76 20.05
C TYR A 25 -8.35 -4.61 18.52
N GLY A 26 -7.10 -4.50 18.07
CA GLY A 26 -6.79 -4.27 16.65
C GLY A 26 -5.35 -3.82 16.42
N ALA A 27 -5.02 -3.52 15.17
CA ALA A 27 -3.70 -3.04 14.78
C ALA A 27 -3.80 -1.74 13.99
N TYR A 28 -2.98 -0.77 14.36
CA TYR A 28 -2.75 0.44 13.56
C TYR A 28 -1.72 0.11 12.50
N VAL A 29 -2.00 0.55 11.28
CA VAL A 29 -1.16 0.33 10.11
C VAL A 29 -1.00 1.64 9.36
N GLN A 30 0.07 1.77 8.59
CA GLN A 30 0.26 2.85 7.62
C GLN A 30 0.26 2.27 6.23
N LEU A 31 -0.29 2.99 5.25
CA LEU A 31 -0.33 2.59 3.86
C LEU A 31 0.69 3.41 3.06
N PRO A 32 1.91 2.87 2.77
CA PRO A 32 2.96 3.63 2.10
C PRO A 32 2.58 4.07 0.68
N GLU A 33 1.71 3.29 0.01
CA GLU A 33 1.19 3.62 -1.34
C GLU A 33 0.44 4.94 -1.41
N TYR A 34 -0.09 5.41 -0.27
CA TYR A 34 -0.98 6.56 -0.16
C TYR A 34 -0.40 7.64 0.77
N GLY A 35 0.93 7.78 0.81
CA GLY A 35 1.60 8.78 1.65
C GLY A 35 1.53 8.48 3.15
N ASP A 36 1.74 7.21 3.51
CA ASP A 36 1.76 6.73 4.90
C ASP A 36 0.48 7.02 5.70
N LYS A 37 -0.66 7.10 5.00
CA LYS A 37 -1.97 7.31 5.62
C LYS A 37 -2.27 6.25 6.68
N GLU A 38 -2.92 6.70 7.74
CA GLU A 38 -3.25 5.85 8.88
C GLU A 38 -4.45 4.96 8.57
N GLY A 39 -4.26 3.67 8.82
CA GLY A 39 -5.30 2.66 8.77
C GLY A 39 -5.43 1.90 10.08
N PHE A 40 -6.56 1.24 10.25
CA PHE A 40 -6.86 0.42 11.40
C PHE A 40 -7.45 -0.93 10.98
N ILE A 41 -6.97 -1.99 11.61
CA ILE A 41 -7.50 -3.34 11.44
C ILE A 41 -8.13 -3.77 12.74
N HIS A 42 -9.45 -3.88 12.75
CA HIS A 42 -10.18 -4.40 13.91
C HIS A 42 -9.85 -5.88 14.14
N ILE A 43 -9.85 -6.35 15.40
CA ILE A 43 -9.52 -7.75 15.74
C ILE A 43 -10.35 -8.78 14.95
N SER A 44 -11.63 -8.48 14.70
CA SER A 44 -12.53 -9.34 13.92
C SER A 44 -12.16 -9.46 12.43
N GLU A 45 -11.33 -8.55 11.93
CA GLU A 45 -10.87 -8.47 10.54
C GLU A 45 -9.42 -8.95 10.38
N ILE A 46 -8.80 -9.51 11.43
CA ILE A 46 -7.42 -10.04 11.39
C ILE A 46 -7.38 -11.49 10.91
N SER A 47 -8.29 -12.33 11.41
CA SER A 47 -8.35 -13.75 11.06
C SER A 47 -9.80 -14.22 10.95
N SER A 48 -10.02 -15.27 10.17
CA SER A 48 -11.30 -15.98 10.11
C SER A 48 -11.56 -16.84 11.34
N THR A 49 -10.53 -17.17 12.12
CA THR A 49 -10.61 -17.98 13.34
C THR A 49 -10.55 -17.09 14.58
N TRP A 50 -11.00 -17.61 15.72
CA TRP A 50 -10.86 -16.93 17.01
C TRP A 50 -9.39 -16.58 17.27
N VAL A 51 -9.12 -15.30 17.52
CA VAL A 51 -7.78 -14.78 17.82
C VAL A 51 -7.64 -14.64 19.33
N ARG A 52 -6.84 -15.50 19.96
CA ARG A 52 -6.50 -15.37 21.39
C ARG A 52 -5.43 -14.30 21.62
N ASN A 53 -4.46 -14.20 20.71
CA ASN A 53 -3.41 -13.19 20.77
C ASN A 53 -3.17 -12.63 19.37
N ILE A 54 -3.48 -11.35 19.18
CA ILE A 54 -3.28 -10.62 17.94
C ILE A 54 -1.82 -10.62 17.49
N ARG A 55 -0.87 -10.61 18.44
CA ARG A 55 0.57 -10.56 18.15
C ARG A 55 1.08 -11.81 17.42
N ASN A 56 0.33 -12.91 17.45
CA ASN A 56 0.69 -14.11 16.69
C ASN A 56 0.39 -13.94 15.18
N HIS A 57 -0.45 -12.98 14.80
CA HIS A 57 -0.87 -12.74 13.42
C HIS A 57 -0.21 -11.52 12.80
N ILE A 58 -0.01 -10.47 13.60
CA ILE A 58 0.58 -9.21 13.15
C ILE A 58 1.58 -8.68 14.18
N HIS A 59 2.74 -8.29 13.69
CA HIS A 59 3.83 -7.73 14.49
C HIS A 59 4.07 -6.28 14.09
N GLU A 60 4.63 -5.50 15.00
CA GLU A 60 5.08 -4.13 14.69
C GLU A 60 6.16 -4.18 13.59
N ASN A 61 6.10 -3.22 12.68
CA ASN A 61 6.89 -3.11 11.45
C ASN A 61 6.68 -4.25 10.43
N GLN A 62 5.67 -5.10 10.61
CA GLN A 62 5.35 -6.13 9.64
C GLN A 62 4.59 -5.53 8.45
N ARG A 63 5.10 -5.79 7.24
CA ARG A 63 4.39 -5.49 5.99
C ARG A 63 3.37 -6.57 5.68
N VAL A 64 2.13 -6.17 5.45
CA VAL A 64 0.99 -7.04 5.13
C VAL A 64 0.19 -6.46 3.96
N VAL A 65 -0.52 -7.33 3.23
CA VAL A 65 -1.51 -6.90 2.25
C VAL A 65 -2.86 -6.88 2.96
N VAL A 66 -3.57 -5.76 2.84
CA VAL A 66 -4.90 -5.55 3.43
C VAL A 66 -5.89 -5.17 2.35
N LYS A 67 -7.17 -5.43 2.63
CA LYS A 67 -8.30 -4.94 1.84
C LYS A 67 -8.89 -3.72 2.53
N VAL A 68 -9.11 -2.65 1.79
CA VAL A 68 -9.77 -1.44 2.27
C VAL A 68 -11.28 -1.70 2.39
N LEU A 69 -11.82 -1.48 3.58
CA LEU A 69 -13.24 -1.65 3.86
C LEU A 69 -14.00 -0.33 3.77
N LYS A 70 -13.40 0.73 4.31
CA LYS A 70 -13.99 2.06 4.35
C LYS A 70 -12.89 3.10 4.44
N VAL A 71 -13.13 4.24 3.81
CA VAL A 71 -12.27 5.41 3.86
C VAL A 71 -13.07 6.55 4.45
N ASP A 72 -12.56 7.16 5.51
CA ASP A 72 -13.09 8.36 6.13
C ASP A 72 -12.10 9.51 5.88
N GLU A 73 -12.29 10.24 4.79
CA GLU A 73 -11.41 11.33 4.37
C GLU A 73 -11.38 12.49 5.39
N GLU A 74 -12.51 12.77 6.05
CA GLU A 74 -12.62 13.82 7.08
C GLU A 74 -11.75 13.53 8.31
N LYS A 75 -11.67 12.25 8.69
CA LYS A 75 -10.89 11.80 9.87
C LYS A 75 -9.51 11.31 9.49
N MET A 76 -9.18 11.37 8.21
CA MET A 76 -7.99 10.82 7.61
C MET A 76 -7.72 9.36 7.99
N HIS A 77 -8.76 8.53 8.02
CA HIS A 77 -8.69 7.18 8.57
C HIS A 77 -9.19 6.12 7.59
N ILE A 78 -8.54 4.96 7.58
CA ILE A 78 -8.87 3.85 6.66
C ILE A 78 -9.12 2.56 7.45
N ASP A 79 -10.34 2.05 7.40
CA ASP A 79 -10.65 0.73 7.94
C ASP A 79 -10.15 -0.35 6.98
N CYS A 80 -9.33 -1.26 7.50
CA CYS A 80 -8.64 -2.29 6.74
C CYS A 80 -8.98 -3.69 7.26
N SER A 81 -8.89 -4.67 6.37
CA SER A 81 -9.08 -6.09 6.69
C SER A 81 -7.93 -6.94 6.18
N LEU A 82 -7.38 -7.77 7.06
CA LEU A 82 -6.41 -8.81 6.71
C LEU A 82 -7.10 -10.12 6.33
N ARG A 83 -8.28 -10.37 6.92
CA ARG A 83 -9.08 -11.58 6.74
C ARG A 83 -9.64 -11.71 5.33
N ARG A 84 -10.10 -10.59 4.73
CA ARG A 84 -10.75 -10.58 3.42
C ARG A 84 -9.78 -10.61 2.23
N VAL A 85 -8.51 -10.92 2.49
CA VAL A 85 -7.47 -10.99 1.46
C VAL A 85 -7.17 -12.46 1.14
N SER A 86 -7.54 -12.88 -0.07
CA SER A 86 -7.26 -14.22 -0.58
C SER A 86 -5.76 -14.40 -0.86
N ASN A 87 -5.30 -15.65 -0.95
CA ASN A 87 -3.91 -15.94 -1.31
C ASN A 87 -3.56 -15.44 -2.72
N GLU A 88 -4.51 -15.48 -3.66
CA GLU A 88 -4.32 -14.93 -5.00
C GLU A 88 -4.16 -13.41 -4.97
N SER A 89 -5.06 -12.69 -4.30
CA SER A 89 -4.96 -11.22 -4.17
C SER A 89 -3.66 -10.81 -3.47
N LYS A 90 -3.23 -11.56 -2.43
CA LYS A 90 -1.93 -11.35 -1.79
C LYS A 90 -0.77 -11.51 -2.77
N ARG A 91 -0.79 -12.53 -3.64
CA ARG A 91 0.29 -12.77 -4.61
C ARG A 91 0.32 -11.68 -5.68
N VAL A 92 -0.84 -11.32 -6.23
CA VAL A 92 -0.98 -10.25 -7.22
C VAL A 92 -0.44 -8.93 -6.66
N LYS A 93 -0.93 -8.50 -5.49
CA LYS A 93 -0.52 -7.22 -4.89
C LYS A 93 0.96 -7.21 -4.49
N ASN A 94 1.50 -8.32 -4.00
CA ASN A 94 2.94 -8.41 -3.73
C ASN A 94 3.80 -8.32 -5.01
N ASN A 95 3.32 -8.84 -6.13
CA ASN A 95 4.02 -8.74 -7.41
C ASN A 95 3.94 -7.31 -7.96
N GLU A 96 2.78 -6.66 -7.91
CA GLU A 96 2.59 -5.23 -8.22
C GLU A 96 3.55 -4.37 -7.40
N TRP A 97 3.60 -4.59 -6.07
CA TRP A 97 4.51 -3.86 -5.18
C TRP A 97 5.99 -4.03 -5.57
N LYS A 98 6.42 -5.26 -5.89
CA LYS A 98 7.80 -5.52 -6.34
C LYS A 98 8.12 -4.83 -7.66
N ARG A 99 7.16 -4.80 -8.59
CA ARG A 99 7.28 -4.11 -9.88
C ARG A 99 7.38 -2.60 -9.66
N ALA A 100 6.51 -2.05 -8.82
CA ALA A 100 6.52 -0.63 -8.48
C ALA A 100 7.84 -0.20 -7.83
N GLN A 101 8.41 -1.01 -6.91
CA GLN A 101 9.74 -0.75 -6.35
C GLN A 101 10.86 -0.76 -7.40
N LYS A 102 10.78 -1.64 -8.41
CA LYS A 102 11.74 -1.65 -9.51
C LYS A 102 11.58 -0.41 -10.39
N ALA A 103 10.35 -0.05 -10.74
CA ALA A 103 10.06 1.16 -11.51
C ALA A 103 10.59 2.40 -10.80
N GLU A 104 10.30 2.55 -9.50
CA GLU A 104 10.81 3.67 -8.69
C GLU A 104 12.34 3.71 -8.69
N LYS A 105 13.02 2.57 -8.57
CA LYS A 105 14.48 2.52 -8.64
C LYS A 105 15.02 2.94 -10.01
N LEU A 106 14.32 2.60 -11.10
CA LEU A 106 14.69 3.08 -12.44
C LEU A 106 14.46 4.58 -12.57
N LEU A 107 13.32 5.09 -12.08
CA LEU A 107 13.04 6.53 -12.07
C LEU A 107 14.05 7.30 -11.21
N GLU A 108 14.50 6.75 -10.09
CA GLU A 108 15.55 7.35 -9.25
C GLU A 108 16.90 7.42 -9.98
N LEU A 109 17.24 6.42 -10.80
CA LEU A 109 18.42 6.46 -11.66
C LEU A 109 18.30 7.58 -12.72
N VAL A 110 17.15 7.71 -13.36
CA VAL A 110 16.88 8.77 -14.33
C VAL A 110 16.92 10.15 -13.66
N ALA A 111 16.35 10.28 -12.46
CA ALA A 111 16.38 11.49 -11.65
C ALA A 111 17.82 11.92 -11.36
N LYS A 112 18.66 10.96 -10.92
CA LYS A 112 20.07 11.20 -10.62
C LYS A 112 20.90 11.58 -11.85
N GLU A 113 20.61 10.99 -13.02
CA GLU A 113 21.31 11.31 -14.26
C GLU A 113 20.98 12.73 -14.79
N ASN A 114 19.81 13.25 -14.43
CA ASN A 114 19.31 14.54 -14.92
C ASN A 114 19.27 15.64 -13.83
N ASP A 115 19.89 15.42 -12.66
CA ASP A 115 19.84 16.31 -11.49
C ASP A 115 18.40 16.76 -11.12
N MET A 116 17.43 15.86 -11.29
CA MET A 116 16.01 16.11 -10.99
C MET A 116 15.61 15.46 -9.66
N THR A 117 14.55 15.98 -9.03
CA THR A 117 13.95 15.28 -7.88
C THR A 117 13.00 14.18 -8.34
N ILE A 118 12.71 13.22 -7.46
CA ILE A 118 11.81 12.10 -7.78
C ILE A 118 10.42 12.63 -8.15
N GLU A 119 9.94 13.68 -7.48
CA GLU A 119 8.64 14.31 -7.74
C GLU A 119 8.57 14.89 -9.15
N GLN A 120 9.64 15.55 -9.61
CA GLN A 120 9.72 16.10 -10.96
C GLN A 120 9.72 15.01 -12.04
N VAL A 121 10.34 13.86 -11.75
CA VAL A 121 10.33 12.70 -12.65
C VAL A 121 8.94 12.06 -12.70
N TYR A 122 8.24 11.97 -11.57
CA TYR A 122 6.84 11.54 -11.54
C TYR A 122 5.95 12.51 -12.35
N GLU A 123 6.12 13.83 -12.21
CA GLU A 123 5.37 14.82 -12.98
C GLU A 123 5.59 14.72 -14.50
N LYS A 124 6.84 14.54 -14.94
CA LYS A 124 7.18 14.54 -16.36
C LYS A 124 6.92 13.21 -17.05
N ILE A 125 7.19 12.10 -16.36
CA ILE A 125 7.26 10.76 -16.97
C ILE A 125 6.32 9.80 -16.26
N GLY A 126 6.33 9.78 -14.92
CA GLY A 126 5.56 8.82 -14.12
C GLY A 126 4.06 8.86 -14.44
N TRP A 127 3.43 10.04 -14.38
CA TRP A 127 1.98 10.17 -14.66
C TRP A 127 1.64 9.88 -16.12
N ALA A 128 2.50 10.28 -17.06
CA ALA A 128 2.28 10.01 -18.47
C ALA A 128 2.32 8.50 -18.78
N ILE A 129 3.22 7.76 -18.14
CA ILE A 129 3.28 6.30 -18.28
C ILE A 129 2.08 5.63 -17.62
N GLU A 130 1.69 6.07 -16.43
CA GLU A 130 0.51 5.54 -15.73
C GLU A 130 -0.79 5.76 -16.53
N ASP A 131 -0.95 6.93 -17.16
CA ASP A 131 -2.15 7.25 -17.97
C ASP A 131 -2.27 6.33 -19.21
N VAL A 132 -1.13 5.97 -19.82
CA VAL A 132 -1.10 5.15 -21.05
C VAL A 132 -1.15 3.65 -20.76
N PHE A 133 -0.45 3.19 -19.72
CA PHE A 133 -0.25 1.75 -19.45
C PHE A 133 -0.94 1.25 -18.18
N GLY A 134 -1.56 2.12 -17.38
CA GLY A 134 -2.20 1.81 -16.10
C GLY A 134 -1.23 1.52 -14.96
N GLU A 135 -0.02 1.02 -15.26
CA GLU A 135 1.06 0.79 -14.30
C GLU A 135 2.39 1.30 -14.85
N ILE A 136 3.14 2.07 -14.04
CA ILE A 136 4.44 2.64 -14.43
C ILE A 136 5.44 1.57 -14.87
N TYR A 137 5.48 0.43 -14.17
CA TYR A 137 6.40 -0.66 -14.53
C TYR A 137 6.11 -1.23 -15.92
N THR A 138 4.84 -1.38 -16.29
CA THR A 138 4.45 -1.96 -17.59
C THR A 138 4.88 -1.09 -18.76
N GLY A 139 4.88 0.24 -18.59
CA GLY A 139 5.34 1.14 -19.65
C GLY A 139 6.86 1.39 -19.67
N LEU A 140 7.60 0.86 -18.69
CA LEU A 140 9.07 0.87 -18.68
C LEU A 140 9.68 -0.46 -19.21
N GLU A 141 8.85 -1.47 -19.45
CA GLU A 141 9.22 -2.77 -20.05
C GLU A 141 9.16 -2.68 -21.59
#